data_AF-A0A353HYR0-F1
#
_entry.id   AF-A0A353HYR0-F1
#
_cell.length_a   1.000
_cell.length_b   1.000
_cell.length_c   1.000
_cell.angle_alpha   90.00
_cell.angle_beta   90.00
_cell.angle_gamma   90.00
#
_symmetry.space_group_name_H-M   'P 1'
#
loop_
_entity.id
_entity.type
_entity.pdbx_description
1 polymer ?
#
loop_
_entity_poly.entity_id
_entity_poly.type
_entity_poly.pdbx_seq_one_letter_code
_entity_poly.pdbx_strand_id
1 'polypeptide(L)'
;MSSIITGQYPTTRMRRMRRDPFSRALMRENTVTASDLIYPVFILDGENQRQQVASMPGVERVSVDLLLKVAEECVSLGIPVLALFPVIDASLKTYDGVEATNPDGLVPRAVRALKKHFPELGILTDVALDPYTTHGQDGLPDETGYIVNEKTIAMLTRQALAQAEAGVDVVAPSDMMDGR
;
A
#
# COMPACT_ATOMS: atom_id res chain seq x y z
N MET A 1 -37.03 -13.48 8.63
CA MET A 1 -36.46 -12.19 9.06
C MET A 1 -36.93 -11.92 10.48
N SER A 2 -36.03 -11.92 11.46
CA SER A 2 -36.42 -11.61 12.84
C SER A 2 -36.65 -10.11 12.95
N SER A 3 -37.90 -9.70 13.16
CA SER A 3 -38.21 -8.31 13.48
C SER A 3 -37.59 -7.98 14.85
N ILE A 4 -36.62 -7.07 14.87
CA ILE A 4 -36.12 -6.53 16.13
C ILE A 4 -37.22 -5.64 16.71
N ILE A 5 -37.98 -6.18 17.67
CA ILE A 5 -38.97 -5.39 18.41
C ILE A 5 -38.20 -4.50 19.38
N THR A 6 -37.91 -3.26 18.98
CA THR A 6 -37.50 -2.24 19.93
C THR A 6 -38.75 -1.73 20.65
N GLY A 7 -38.78 -1.79 21.98
CA GLY A 7 -39.90 -1.21 22.75
C GLY A 7 -40.00 0.31 22.52
N GLN A 8 -41.15 0.91 22.81
CA GLN A 8 -41.37 2.35 22.60
C GLN A 8 -40.84 3.19 23.77
N TYR A 9 -40.54 4.46 23.49
CA TYR A 9 -40.31 5.47 24.53
C TYR A 9 -41.60 5.67 25.36
N PRO A 10 -41.54 5.84 26.71
CA PRO A 10 -40.36 5.97 27.56
C PRO A 10 -39.81 4.64 28.12
N THR A 11 -40.43 3.51 27.82
CA THR A 11 -40.04 2.17 28.31
C THR A 11 -38.67 1.80 27.78
N THR A 12 -38.41 1.99 26.49
CA THR A 12 -37.08 1.89 25.89
C THR A 12 -36.42 3.27 25.83
N ARG A 13 -35.25 3.39 26.47
CA ARG A 13 -34.40 4.58 26.40
C ARG A 13 -33.01 4.14 26.01
N MET A 14 -32.69 4.23 24.72
CA MET A 14 -31.38 3.83 24.17
C MET A 14 -30.21 4.61 24.81
N ARG A 15 -30.47 5.77 25.41
CA ARG A 15 -29.48 6.54 26.19
C ARG A 15 -28.98 5.81 27.44
N ARG A 16 -29.70 4.81 27.97
CA ARG A 16 -29.26 4.02 29.14
C ARG A 16 -27.93 3.32 28.85
N MET A 17 -27.81 2.63 27.71
CA MET A 17 -26.57 1.98 27.29
C MET A 17 -25.47 2.95 26.83
N ARG A 18 -25.78 4.24 26.69
CA ARG A 18 -24.81 5.28 26.35
C ARG A 18 -24.36 6.08 27.58
N ARG A 19 -24.92 5.83 28.77
CA ARG A 19 -24.71 6.66 29.96
C ARG A 19 -23.27 6.55 30.47
N ASP A 20 -22.77 5.33 30.61
CA ASP A 20 -21.52 5.05 31.31
C ASP A 20 -20.48 4.46 30.36
N PRO A 21 -19.17 4.68 30.61
CA PRO A 21 -18.11 4.07 29.80
C PRO A 21 -18.21 2.55 29.69
N PHE A 22 -18.51 1.85 30.79
CA PHE A 22 -18.61 0.39 30.80
C PHE A 22 -19.78 -0.12 29.94
N SER A 23 -20.93 0.57 29.95
CA SER A 23 -22.11 0.15 29.17
C SER A 23 -21.92 0.39 27.68
N ARG A 24 -21.19 1.46 27.30
CA ARG A 24 -20.76 1.68 25.91
C ARG A 24 -19.74 0.63 25.46
N ALA A 25 -18.83 0.22 26.34
CA ALA A 25 -17.85 -0.83 26.03
C ALA A 25 -18.54 -2.19 25.80
N LEU A 26 -19.52 -2.56 26.63
CA LEU A 26 -20.29 -3.79 26.51
C LEU A 26 -21.10 -3.88 25.21
N MET A 27 -21.61 -2.74 24.73
CA MET A 27 -22.49 -2.66 23.55
C MET A 27 -21.76 -2.26 22.27
N ARG A 28 -20.43 -2.11 22.31
CA ARG A 28 -19.66 -1.70 21.13
C ARG A 28 -19.67 -2.82 20.09
N GLU A 29 -20.17 -2.51 18.90
CA GLU A 29 -20.31 -3.50 17.81
C GLU A 29 -19.00 -3.78 17.09
N ASN A 30 -18.12 -2.77 17.00
CA ASN A 30 -16.86 -2.87 16.25
C ASN A 30 -15.71 -2.24 17.04
N THR A 31 -14.53 -2.83 16.92
CA THR A 31 -13.27 -2.31 17.47
C THR A 31 -12.24 -2.32 16.35
N VAL A 32 -11.47 -1.25 16.24
CA VAL A 32 -10.29 -1.19 15.36
C VAL A 32 -9.05 -1.44 16.21
N THR A 33 -8.17 -2.27 15.70
CA THR A 33 -6.91 -2.71 16.30
C THR A 33 -5.77 -2.47 15.31
N ALA A 34 -4.51 -2.58 15.75
CA ALA A 34 -3.36 -2.46 14.86
C ALA A 34 -3.37 -3.51 13.73
N SER A 35 -3.96 -4.69 13.99
CA SER A 35 -4.11 -5.77 13.01
C SER A 35 -5.03 -5.42 11.82
N ASP A 36 -5.82 -4.35 11.93
CA ASP A 36 -6.68 -3.86 10.85
C ASP A 36 -5.96 -2.84 9.95
N LEU A 37 -4.70 -2.48 10.26
CA LEU A 37 -3.97 -1.40 9.60
C LEU A 37 -2.96 -1.93 8.59
N ILE A 38 -2.94 -1.31 7.41
CA ILE A 38 -1.83 -1.39 6.45
C ILE A 38 -1.22 0.00 6.40
N TYR A 39 0.11 0.12 6.48
CA TYR A 39 0.79 1.41 6.48
C TYR A 39 1.49 1.68 5.13
N PRO A 40 0.97 2.61 4.30
CA PRO A 40 1.63 3.01 3.06
C PRO A 40 2.90 3.82 3.32
N VAL A 41 3.97 3.53 2.59
CA VAL A 41 5.24 4.25 2.68
C VAL A 41 5.75 4.62 1.29
N PHE A 42 6.10 5.90 1.10
CA PHE A 42 6.79 6.34 -0.09
C PHE A 42 8.28 6.08 0.04
N ILE A 43 8.83 5.30 -0.88
CA ILE A 43 10.25 4.95 -0.89
C ILE A 43 10.96 5.66 -2.04
N LEU A 44 12.20 6.10 -1.81
CA LEU A 44 13.04 6.71 -2.84
C LEU A 44 14.44 6.12 -2.81
N ASP A 45 15.20 6.38 -3.86
CA ASP A 45 16.57 5.90 -3.96
C ASP A 45 17.58 6.73 -3.15
N GLY A 46 18.78 6.18 -2.99
CA GLY A 46 19.87 6.81 -2.24
C GLY A 46 19.98 6.34 -0.79
N GLU A 47 20.68 7.11 0.04
CA GLU A 47 21.02 6.77 1.43
C GLU A 47 20.81 7.99 2.35
N ASN A 48 20.29 7.75 3.56
CA ASN A 48 19.94 8.78 4.54
C ASN A 48 19.08 9.92 3.97
N GLN A 49 18.17 9.58 3.04
CA GLN A 49 17.29 10.55 2.39
C GLN A 49 15.92 10.57 3.05
N ARG A 50 15.43 11.78 3.34
CA ARG A 50 14.09 12.03 3.89
C ARG A 50 13.54 13.29 3.24
N GLN A 51 12.38 13.19 2.60
CA GLN A 51 11.75 14.30 1.91
C GLN A 51 10.29 14.46 2.35
N GLN A 52 9.94 15.65 2.82
CA GLN A 52 8.57 15.98 3.18
C GLN A 52 7.67 16.05 1.95
N VAL A 53 6.45 15.53 2.05
CA VAL A 53 5.42 15.66 1.01
C VAL A 53 4.56 16.88 1.35
N ALA A 54 4.76 17.98 0.62
CA ALA A 54 4.14 19.27 0.96
C ALA A 54 2.59 19.23 1.06
N SER A 55 1.93 18.42 0.23
CA SER A 55 0.48 18.23 0.24
C SER A 55 -0.02 17.24 1.30
N MET A 56 0.88 16.52 1.98
CA MET A 56 0.58 15.50 2.99
C MET A 56 1.40 15.77 4.26
N PRO A 57 1.03 16.77 5.09
CA PRO A 57 1.77 17.11 6.29
C PRO A 57 1.95 15.91 7.23
N GLY A 58 3.19 15.65 7.64
CA GLY A 58 3.55 14.50 8.48
C GLY A 58 3.90 13.23 7.68
N VAL A 59 3.78 13.24 6.35
CA VAL A 59 4.20 12.14 5.48
C VAL A 59 5.51 12.49 4.79
N GLU A 60 6.40 11.51 4.75
CA GLU A 60 7.72 11.64 4.15
C GLU A 60 7.98 10.51 3.15
N ARG A 61 8.83 10.83 2.18
CA ARG A 61 9.50 9.85 1.33
C ARG A 61 10.83 9.52 1.97
N VAL A 62 11.17 8.24 2.05
CA VAL A 62 12.38 7.79 2.75
C VAL A 62 13.21 6.87 1.87
N SER A 63 14.53 6.92 2.01
CA SER A 63 15.42 5.91 1.43
C SER A 63 15.27 4.56 2.12
N VAL A 64 15.70 3.49 1.45
CA VAL A 64 15.53 2.10 1.93
C VAL A 64 16.20 1.88 3.30
N ASP A 65 17.32 2.53 3.60
CA ASP A 65 17.97 2.46 4.92
C ASP A 65 17.11 3.08 6.04
N LEU A 66 16.40 4.17 5.75
CA LEU A 66 15.50 4.81 6.70
C LEU A 66 14.13 4.10 6.77
N LEU A 67 13.71 3.44 5.69
CA LEU A 67 12.52 2.59 5.67
C LEU A 67 12.61 1.47 6.71
N LEU A 68 13.80 0.91 6.97
CA LEU A 68 13.97 -0.11 8.01
C LEU A 68 13.62 0.40 9.42
N LYS A 69 13.85 1.69 9.70
CA LYS A 69 13.45 2.30 10.98
C LYS A 69 11.94 2.48 11.07
N VAL A 70 11.29 2.84 9.95
CA VAL A 70 9.82 2.91 9.87
C VAL A 70 9.21 1.53 10.08
N ALA A 71 9.80 0.49 9.49
CA ALA A 71 9.37 -0.90 9.68
C ALA A 71 9.53 -1.37 11.13
N GLU A 72 10.65 -1.04 11.78
CA GLU A 72 10.86 -1.34 13.21
C GLU A 72 9.77 -0.72 14.09
N GLU A 73 9.43 0.55 13.85
CA GLU A 73 8.35 1.23 14.56
C GLU A 73 6.99 0.55 14.31
N CYS A 74 6.67 0.24 13.05
CA CYS A 74 5.42 -0.44 12.68
C CYS A 74 5.29 -1.81 13.37
N VAL A 75 6.36 -2.61 13.38
CA VAL A 75 6.40 -3.89 14.08
C VAL A 75 6.20 -3.69 15.58
N SER A 76 6.85 -2.70 16.19
CA SER A 76 6.69 -2.40 17.63
C SER A 76 5.26 -1.99 18.00
N LEU A 77 4.54 -1.36 17.07
CA LEU A 77 3.15 -0.95 17.22
C LEU A 77 2.14 -2.05 16.85
N GLY A 78 2.61 -3.19 16.34
CA GLY A 78 1.77 -4.32 15.92
C GLY A 78 1.06 -4.11 14.58
N ILE A 79 1.56 -3.21 13.73
CA ILE A 79 1.05 -3.03 12.35
C ILE A 79 1.57 -4.21 11.49
N PRO A 80 0.68 -5.01 10.88
CA PRO A 80 1.06 -6.25 10.22
C PRO A 80 1.64 -6.09 8.82
N VAL A 81 1.33 -5.00 8.10
CA VAL A 81 1.67 -4.86 6.68
C VAL A 81 2.15 -3.46 6.33
N LEU A 82 3.23 -3.38 5.54
CA LEU A 82 3.64 -2.18 4.82
C LEU A 82 3.24 -2.26 3.34
N ALA A 83 2.67 -1.18 2.81
CA ALA A 83 2.43 -1.02 1.38
C ALA A 83 3.46 -0.07 0.77
N LEU A 84 4.26 -0.55 -0.19
CA LEU A 84 5.37 0.22 -0.76
C LEU A 84 4.98 0.95 -2.04
N PHE A 85 5.24 2.26 -2.07
CA PHE A 85 5.01 3.11 -3.24
C PHE A 85 6.32 3.79 -3.66
N PRO A 86 6.90 3.44 -4.81
CA PRO A 86 8.19 3.97 -5.22
C PRO A 86 8.07 5.38 -5.81
N VAL A 87 9.03 6.23 -5.46
CA VAL A 87 9.28 7.50 -6.12
C VAL A 87 10.48 7.29 -7.04
N ILE A 88 10.20 6.85 -8.26
CA ILE A 88 11.20 6.55 -9.27
C ILE A 88 11.84 7.85 -9.78
N ASP A 89 13.18 7.87 -9.83
CA ASP A 89 13.94 8.99 -10.37
C ASP A 89 13.53 9.26 -11.82
N ALA A 90 13.41 10.54 -12.19
CA ALA A 90 12.96 10.93 -13.53
C ALA A 90 13.86 10.37 -14.64
N SER A 91 15.16 10.15 -14.39
CA SER A 91 16.09 9.58 -15.36
C SER A 91 15.86 8.09 -15.65
N LEU A 92 15.17 7.38 -14.76
CA LEU A 92 14.79 5.98 -14.94
C LEU A 92 13.41 5.82 -15.61
N LYS A 93 12.63 6.90 -15.68
CA LYS A 93 11.32 6.87 -16.35
C LYS A 93 11.50 6.80 -17.85
N THR A 94 10.81 5.86 -18.47
CA THR A 94 10.84 5.59 -19.91
C THR A 94 9.42 5.62 -20.45
N TYR A 95 9.25 5.76 -21.77
CA TYR A 95 7.91 5.74 -22.35
C TYR A 95 7.21 4.38 -22.18
N ASP A 96 7.98 3.30 -22.10
CA ASP A 96 7.47 1.93 -21.89
C ASP A 96 7.55 1.46 -20.43
N GLY A 97 8.02 2.28 -19.50
CA GLY A 97 8.06 1.97 -18.07
C GLY A 97 8.89 0.74 -17.69
N VAL A 98 9.91 0.38 -18.49
CA VAL A 98 10.64 -0.90 -18.36
C VAL A 98 11.27 -1.12 -16.98
N GLU A 99 11.60 -0.05 -16.26
CA GLU A 99 12.15 -0.09 -14.90
C GLU A 99 11.22 -0.81 -13.91
N ALA A 100 9.91 -0.89 -14.19
CA ALA A 100 8.95 -1.69 -13.41
C ALA A 100 9.32 -3.17 -13.33
N THR A 101 10.10 -3.67 -14.29
CA THR A 101 10.52 -5.07 -14.39
C THR A 101 11.97 -5.32 -13.97
N ASN A 102 12.67 -4.30 -13.47
CA ASN A 102 14.06 -4.40 -13.08
C ASN A 102 14.20 -5.19 -11.75
N PRO A 103 14.84 -6.38 -11.73
CA PRO A 103 15.00 -7.16 -10.51
C PRO A 103 15.91 -6.49 -9.47
N ASP A 104 16.72 -5.51 -9.89
CA ASP A 104 17.58 -4.68 -9.05
C ASP A 104 17.02 -3.26 -8.82
N GLY A 105 15.78 -3.03 -9.28
CA GLY A 105 15.05 -1.77 -9.10
C GLY A 105 14.73 -1.48 -7.63
N LEU A 106 14.21 -0.28 -7.39
CA LEU A 106 13.95 0.24 -6.05
C LEU A 106 13.03 -0.67 -5.22
N VAL A 107 11.89 -1.11 -5.79
CA VAL A 107 10.92 -1.96 -5.06
C VAL A 107 11.51 -3.33 -4.72
N PRO A 108 12.05 -4.12 -5.66
CA PRO A 108 12.71 -5.39 -5.31
C PRO A 108 13.83 -5.27 -4.27
N ARG A 109 14.67 -4.22 -4.33
CA ARG A 109 15.70 -4.00 -3.30
C ARG A 109 15.10 -3.70 -1.93
N ALA A 110 14.05 -2.87 -1.86
CA ALA A 110 13.36 -2.57 -0.61
C ALA A 110 12.69 -3.81 0.00
N VAL A 111 12.02 -4.63 -0.82
CA VAL A 111 11.41 -5.90 -0.39
C VAL A 111 12.47 -6.83 0.21
N ARG A 112 13.58 -7.09 -0.52
CA ARG A 112 14.67 -7.94 -0.02
C ARG A 112 15.24 -7.44 1.30
N ALA A 113 15.44 -6.12 1.43
CA ALA A 113 15.94 -5.51 2.65
C ALA A 113 14.95 -5.70 3.82
N LEU A 114 13.66 -5.48 3.60
CA LEU A 114 12.62 -5.64 4.62
C LEU A 114 12.47 -7.09 5.06
N LYS A 115 12.34 -8.05 4.12
CA LYS A 115 12.20 -9.47 4.46
C LYS A 115 13.43 -10.02 5.20
N LYS A 116 14.62 -9.48 4.93
CA LYS A 116 15.85 -9.84 5.67
C LYS A 116 15.81 -9.42 7.14
N HIS A 117 15.26 -8.25 7.46
CA HIS A 117 15.28 -7.70 8.83
C HIS A 117 14.00 -7.99 9.62
N PHE A 118 12.86 -8.08 8.92
CA PHE A 118 11.53 -8.26 9.50
C PHE A 118 10.77 -9.37 8.74
N PRO A 119 11.19 -10.65 8.86
CA PRO A 119 10.62 -11.74 8.08
C PRO A 119 9.11 -11.95 8.29
N GLU A 120 8.59 -11.61 9.48
CA GLU A 120 7.18 -11.71 9.85
C GLU A 120 6.33 -10.49 9.43
N LEU A 121 6.95 -9.39 9.01
CA LEU A 121 6.23 -8.22 8.51
C LEU A 121 5.75 -8.52 7.08
N GLY A 122 4.44 -8.38 6.86
CA GLY A 122 3.86 -8.53 5.53
C GLY A 122 4.23 -7.37 4.63
N ILE A 123 4.73 -7.66 3.44
CA ILE A 123 5.06 -6.64 2.44
C ILE A 123 4.06 -6.73 1.30
N LEU A 124 3.43 -5.59 1.01
CA LEU A 124 2.53 -5.37 -0.11
C LEU A 124 3.22 -4.42 -1.10
N THR A 125 3.31 -4.81 -2.36
CA THR A 125 3.82 -3.95 -3.43
C THR A 125 2.73 -3.62 -4.44
N ASP A 126 2.82 -2.39 -4.93
CA ASP A 126 1.98 -1.91 -6.02
C ASP A 126 2.45 -2.46 -7.38
N VAL A 127 1.49 -2.85 -8.22
CA VAL A 127 1.70 -3.30 -9.61
C VAL A 127 0.94 -2.36 -10.52
N ALA A 128 1.64 -1.34 -11.01
CA ALA A 128 1.18 -0.34 -11.97
C ALA A 128 2.39 0.33 -12.64
N LEU A 129 2.17 0.95 -13.81
CA LEU A 129 3.24 1.58 -14.60
C LEU A 129 3.36 3.10 -14.42
N ASP A 130 2.41 3.78 -13.77
CA ASP A 130 2.43 5.24 -13.61
C ASP A 130 3.71 5.79 -12.93
N PRO A 131 4.35 5.07 -11.96
CA PRO A 131 5.57 5.58 -11.36
C PRO A 131 6.75 5.51 -12.35
N TYR A 132 6.68 4.61 -13.33
CA TYR A 132 7.78 4.24 -14.22
C TYR A 132 7.66 4.89 -15.60
N THR A 133 6.47 5.34 -16.01
CA THR A 133 6.26 5.93 -17.33
C THR A 133 6.54 7.44 -17.34
N THR A 134 7.05 7.96 -18.45
CA THR A 134 7.25 9.42 -18.62
C THR A 134 5.94 10.19 -18.77
N HIS A 135 4.87 9.53 -19.20
CA HIS A 135 3.54 10.11 -19.36
C HIS A 135 2.65 9.95 -18.11
N GLY A 136 3.06 9.15 -17.12
CA GLY A 136 2.34 8.97 -15.86
C GLY A 136 0.97 8.31 -16.01
N GLN A 137 0.82 7.40 -16.98
CA GLN A 137 -0.36 6.56 -17.13
C GLN A 137 -0.03 5.15 -16.63
N ASP A 138 -1.04 4.45 -16.14
CA ASP A 138 -0.88 3.15 -15.49
C ASP A 138 -0.55 2.02 -16.47
N GLY A 139 -0.66 2.29 -17.77
CA GLY A 139 -0.40 1.33 -18.84
C GLY A 139 0.34 1.89 -20.05
N LEU A 140 0.48 1.06 -21.07
CA LEU A 140 1.28 1.32 -22.25
C LEU A 140 0.43 1.87 -23.41
N PRO A 141 0.68 3.11 -23.87
CA PRO A 141 -0.07 3.69 -24.97
C PRO A 141 0.28 3.08 -26.34
N ASP A 142 -0.67 3.15 -27.27
CA ASP A 142 -0.45 3.01 -28.71
C ASP A 142 -0.05 4.33 -29.38
N GLU A 143 0.05 4.33 -30.71
CA GLU A 143 0.39 5.52 -31.52
C GLU A 143 -0.65 6.65 -31.39
N THR A 144 -1.87 6.35 -30.96
CA THR A 144 -2.94 7.35 -30.75
C THR A 144 -2.96 7.89 -29.31
N GLY A 145 -2.15 7.30 -28.42
CA GLY A 145 -2.14 7.61 -26.99
C GLY A 145 -3.16 6.82 -26.16
N TYR A 146 -3.84 5.84 -26.74
CA TYR A 146 -4.77 4.97 -26.03
C TYR A 146 -4.02 3.87 -25.26
N ILE A 147 -4.36 3.65 -23.99
CA ILE A 147 -3.72 2.62 -23.15
C ILE A 147 -4.15 1.23 -23.59
N VAL A 148 -3.19 0.44 -24.11
CA VAL A 148 -3.45 -0.88 -24.68
C VAL A 148 -3.46 -1.93 -23.57
N ASN A 149 -4.63 -2.57 -23.37
CA ASN A 149 -4.89 -3.51 -22.29
C ASN A 149 -3.91 -4.70 -22.24
N GLU A 150 -3.86 -5.53 -23.30
CA GLU A 150 -3.08 -6.78 -23.30
C GLU A 150 -1.58 -6.53 -23.21
N LYS A 151 -1.11 -5.47 -23.89
CA LYS A 151 0.29 -5.05 -23.85
C LYS A 151 0.69 -4.60 -22.44
N THR A 152 -0.21 -3.89 -21.75
CA THR A 152 -0.03 -3.46 -20.36
C THR A 152 0.01 -4.67 -19.41
N ILE A 153 -0.96 -5.57 -19.52
CA ILE A 153 -1.02 -6.80 -18.68
C ILE A 153 0.27 -7.62 -18.81
N ALA A 154 0.83 -7.74 -20.01
CA ALA A 154 2.10 -8.46 -20.20
C ALA A 154 3.27 -7.80 -19.44
N MET A 155 3.31 -6.47 -19.36
CA MET A 155 4.32 -5.74 -18.58
C MET A 155 4.08 -5.88 -17.08
N LEU A 156 2.84 -5.71 -16.63
CA LEU A 156 2.46 -5.84 -15.22
C LEU A 156 2.71 -7.25 -14.68
N THR A 157 2.49 -8.28 -15.50
CA THR A 157 2.83 -9.67 -15.15
C THR A 157 4.32 -9.81 -14.88
N ARG A 158 5.17 -9.20 -15.70
CA ARG A 158 6.63 -9.21 -15.49
C ARG A 158 7.04 -8.45 -14.24
N GLN A 159 6.41 -7.31 -13.95
CA GLN A 159 6.61 -6.54 -12.73
C GLN A 159 6.23 -7.36 -11.49
N ALA A 160 5.05 -7.98 -11.49
CA ALA A 160 4.59 -8.83 -10.40
C ALA A 160 5.55 -10.02 -10.15
N LEU A 161 6.04 -10.66 -11.22
CA LEU A 161 7.04 -11.73 -11.10
C LEU A 161 8.37 -11.23 -10.51
N ALA A 162 8.88 -10.08 -10.94
CA ALA A 162 10.11 -9.51 -10.38
C ALA A 162 9.95 -9.15 -8.88
N GLN A 163 8.77 -8.68 -8.47
CA GLN A 163 8.45 -8.42 -7.07
C GLN A 163 8.31 -9.73 -6.26
N ALA A 164 7.68 -10.76 -6.83
CA ALA A 164 7.57 -12.09 -6.24
C ALA A 164 8.94 -12.75 -6.04
N GLU A 165 9.84 -12.67 -7.02
CA GLU A 165 11.22 -13.16 -6.92
C GLU A 165 12.02 -12.43 -5.82
N ALA A 166 11.67 -11.18 -5.51
CA ALA A 166 12.26 -10.43 -4.40
C ALA A 166 11.75 -10.88 -3.02
N GLY A 167 10.68 -11.67 -2.95
CA GLY A 167 10.10 -12.20 -1.74
C GLY A 167 8.91 -11.40 -1.18
N VAL A 168 8.18 -10.66 -2.02
CA VAL A 168 6.97 -9.96 -1.58
C VAL A 168 5.87 -10.94 -1.17
N ASP A 169 5.09 -10.61 -0.15
CA ASP A 169 3.99 -11.45 0.33
C ASP A 169 2.67 -11.19 -0.42
N VAL A 170 2.44 -9.94 -0.85
CA VAL A 170 1.24 -9.51 -1.59
C VAL A 170 1.61 -8.60 -2.75
N VAL A 171 1.17 -8.94 -3.96
CA VAL A 171 1.13 -8.00 -5.10
C VAL A 171 -0.28 -7.43 -5.23
N ALA A 172 -0.38 -6.11 -5.39
CA ALA A 172 -1.66 -5.40 -5.48
C ALA A 172 -1.74 -4.60 -6.79
N PRO A 173 -2.31 -5.18 -7.87
CA PRO A 173 -2.50 -4.47 -9.14
C PRO A 173 -3.49 -3.33 -9.00
N SER A 174 -3.02 -2.09 -9.20
CA SER A 174 -3.82 -0.86 -9.11
C SER A 174 -4.11 -0.24 -10.48
N ASP A 175 -3.57 -0.84 -11.55
CA ASP A 175 -3.59 -0.40 -12.95
C ASP A 175 -4.97 -0.38 -13.63
N MET A 176 -5.95 -1.08 -13.06
CA MET A 176 -7.33 -1.15 -13.55
C MET A 176 -7.51 -1.69 -14.99
N MET A 177 -6.55 -2.45 -15.53
CA MET A 177 -6.71 -3.16 -16.80
C MET A 177 -7.78 -4.27 -16.69
N ASP A 178 -8.46 -4.55 -17.79
CA ASP A 178 -9.46 -5.61 -17.85
C ASP A 178 -8.78 -6.98 -17.90
N GLY A 179 -9.02 -7.81 -16.89
CA GLY A 179 -8.53 -9.20 -16.85
C GLY A 179 -7.06 -9.37 -16.44
N ARG A 180 -6.44 -8.35 -15.84
CA ARG A 180 -5.13 -8.48 -15.17
C ARG A 180 -5.16 -9.45 -13.98
#